data_AF-A0A8T4LLP8-F1
#
_entry.id   AF-A0A8T4LLP8-F1
#
_cell.length_a   1.000
_cell.length_b   1.000
_cell.length_c   1.000
_cell.angle_alpha   90.00
_cell.angle_beta   90.00
_cell.angle_gamma   90.00
#
_symmetry.space_group_name_H-M   'P 1'
#
loop_
_entity.id
_entity.type
_entity.pdbx_description
1 polymer ?
#
loop_
_entity_poly.entity_id
_entity_poly.type
_entity_poly.pdbx_seq_one_letter_code
_entity_poly.pdbx_strand_id
1 'polypeptide(L)'
;YDEPILIKQNDRIKTIKIGKFIDLYYSKDEHGIPKPAEKVEVLAFDQETLKINWRPITYVFRHTYEKPLHKLTLESGREIKITPGHSVFIFRDSKIVTVPSDQLKEGDFVIIPKRLPSNTIEITEINLAHELLRLKITRGLFLHNVPMSVFSRLSKIPRHWINFKKLPLEFAHQLKNDELRYCTLKCKGGSPSGVPTFIPVSKELLRLLGYYIAEGSLFISSSRSHLLSFCFNKKETHFIEEVKNIIFTLFKQTVSILPDRNASKVNVGNRLIYHLLHDVLNVGHSAHTKKIPDIVFNVTTDLKKQFLDAWFNGDAGVTVSRELISDVLYLLLTCGIIGTVGRDEKERTALLNGRPITSHGYYKLVSPATPTV
;
A
#
# COMPACT_ATOMS: atom_id res chain seq x y z
N TYR A 1 9.44 -14.69 -10.56
CA TYR A 1 8.05 -14.65 -10.04
C TYR A 1 7.87 -13.49 -9.07
N ASP A 2 8.72 -13.37 -8.05
CA ASP A 2 8.54 -12.41 -6.95
C ASP A 2 9.05 -10.97 -7.19
N GLU A 3 9.54 -10.65 -8.38
CA GLU A 3 10.04 -9.30 -8.64
C GLU A 3 8.89 -8.28 -8.70
N PRO A 4 8.96 -7.19 -7.93
CA PRO A 4 7.93 -6.16 -7.92
C PRO A 4 8.02 -5.31 -9.19
N ILE A 5 6.87 -5.07 -9.80
CA ILE A 5 6.69 -4.19 -10.96
C ILE A 5 5.71 -3.08 -10.61
N LEU A 6 5.95 -1.90 -11.21
CA LEU A 6 5.01 -0.80 -11.20
C LEU A 6 4.18 -0.84 -12.49
N ILE A 7 2.86 -0.90 -12.36
CA ILE A 7 1.94 -0.88 -13.50
C ILE A 7 0.95 0.27 -13.35
N LYS A 8 0.43 0.76 -14.47
CA LYS A 8 -0.73 1.64 -14.50
C LYS A 8 -1.89 0.90 -15.14
N GLN A 9 -2.98 0.73 -14.39
CA GLN A 9 -4.17 0.00 -14.84
C GLN A 9 -5.42 0.79 -14.47
N ASN A 10 -6.29 1.05 -15.45
CA ASN A 10 -7.47 1.91 -15.29
C ASN A 10 -7.11 3.25 -14.63
N ASP A 11 -6.08 3.91 -15.16
CA ASP A 11 -5.53 5.17 -14.67
C ASP A 11 -5.06 5.19 -13.21
N ARG A 12 -4.80 4.03 -12.61
CA ARG A 12 -4.22 3.93 -11.27
C ARG A 12 -2.88 3.23 -11.33
N ILE A 13 -1.88 3.85 -10.72
CA ILE A 13 -0.56 3.27 -10.49
C ILE A 13 -0.66 2.27 -9.35
N LYS A 14 -0.07 1.08 -9.51
CA LYS A 14 -0.08 0.01 -8.49
C LYS A 14 1.25 -0.72 -8.48
N THR A 15 1.60 -1.30 -7.33
CA THR A 15 2.73 -2.24 -7.22
C THR A 15 2.22 -3.67 -7.10
N ILE A 16 2.81 -4.57 -7.87
CA ILE A 16 2.45 -5.99 -7.87
C ILE A 16 3.67 -6.84 -8.22
N LYS A 17 3.75 -8.05 -7.66
CA LYS A 17 4.75 -9.03 -8.11
C LYS A 17 4.43 -9.48 -9.53
N ILE A 18 5.42 -9.49 -10.41
CA ILE A 18 5.24 -9.84 -11.83
C ILE A 18 4.55 -11.20 -12.02
N GLY A 19 4.89 -12.19 -11.19
CA GLY A 19 4.26 -13.51 -11.22
C GLY A 19 2.77 -13.46 -10.89
N LYS A 20 2.40 -12.72 -9.83
CA LYS A 20 0.99 -12.53 -9.45
C LYS A 20 0.19 -11.78 -10.49
N PHE A 21 0.81 -10.82 -11.17
CA PHE A 21 0.17 -10.10 -12.27
C PHE A 21 -0.06 -11.02 -13.47
N ILE A 22 0.96 -11.78 -13.89
CA ILE A 22 0.87 -12.71 -15.02
C ILE A 22 -0.17 -13.81 -14.74
N ASP A 23 -0.23 -14.34 -13.52
CA ASP A 23 -1.19 -15.38 -13.13
C ASP A 23 -2.67 -14.97 -13.31
N LEU A 24 -2.98 -13.67 -13.44
CA LEU A 24 -4.34 -13.21 -13.76
C LEU A 24 -4.80 -13.59 -15.19
N TYR A 25 -3.86 -13.91 -16.08
CA TYR A 25 -4.11 -14.18 -17.51
C TYR A 25 -3.98 -15.65 -17.88
N TYR A 26 -3.54 -16.49 -16.96
CA TYR A 26 -3.24 -17.89 -17.22
C TYR A 26 -3.94 -18.80 -16.22
N SER A 27 -4.46 -19.93 -16.72
CA SER A 27 -4.91 -21.03 -15.86
C SER A 27 -3.71 -21.71 -15.18
N LYS A 28 -3.91 -22.44 -14.08
CA LYS A 28 -2.82 -22.94 -13.20
C LYS A 28 -1.61 -23.56 -13.95
N ASP A 29 -1.84 -24.38 -14.97
CA ASP A 29 -0.79 -25.12 -15.68
C ASP A 29 -0.47 -24.57 -17.09
N GLU A 30 -1.11 -23.48 -17.49
CA GLU A 30 -1.04 -22.94 -18.86
C GLU A 30 0.26 -22.14 -19.11
N HIS A 31 1.03 -22.42 -20.16
CA HIS A 31 2.28 -21.69 -20.42
C HIS A 31 2.65 -21.73 -21.90
N GLY A 32 3.64 -20.94 -22.30
CA GLY A 32 4.21 -20.94 -23.66
C GLY A 32 3.39 -20.18 -24.71
N ILE A 33 2.18 -19.73 -24.39
CA ILE A 33 1.31 -18.98 -25.30
C ILE A 33 1.18 -17.54 -24.79
N PRO A 34 1.58 -16.50 -25.56
CA PRO A 34 1.33 -15.10 -25.19
C PRO A 34 -0.16 -14.81 -25.01
N LYS A 35 -0.51 -14.02 -23.99
CA LYS A 35 -1.90 -13.60 -23.72
C LYS A 35 -2.03 -12.09 -23.86
N PRO A 36 -2.97 -11.58 -24.67
CA PRO A 36 -3.18 -10.15 -24.79
C PRO A 36 -3.57 -9.54 -23.43
N ALA A 37 -3.04 -8.36 -23.14
CA ALA A 37 -3.32 -7.65 -21.90
C ALA A 37 -3.79 -6.22 -22.21
N GLU A 38 -5.07 -5.96 -22.01
CA GLU A 38 -5.66 -4.65 -22.30
C GLU A 38 -5.65 -3.74 -21.07
N LYS A 39 -5.61 -2.42 -21.31
CA LYS A 39 -5.71 -1.37 -20.27
C LYS A 39 -4.65 -1.48 -19.17
N VAL A 40 -3.48 -2.02 -19.52
CA VAL A 40 -2.30 -2.05 -18.66
C VAL A 40 -1.16 -1.34 -19.36
N GLU A 41 -0.51 -0.45 -18.63
CA GLU A 41 0.69 0.26 -19.06
C GLU A 41 1.84 -0.03 -18.10
N VAL A 42 3.05 -0.02 -18.65
CA VAL A 42 4.31 -0.15 -17.90
C VAL A 42 5.21 1.04 -18.18
N LEU A 43 6.19 1.26 -17.32
CA LEU A 43 7.22 2.27 -17.55
C LEU A 43 8.22 1.77 -18.58
N ALA A 44 8.42 2.56 -19.63
CA ALA A 44 9.48 2.36 -20.61
C ALA A 44 10.18 3.68 -20.89
N PHE A 45 11.48 3.62 -21.18
CA PHE A 45 12.25 4.78 -21.64
C PHE A 45 12.47 4.71 -23.14
N ASP A 46 12.47 5.88 -23.76
CA ASP A 46 12.81 6.07 -25.16
C ASP A 46 14.33 6.16 -25.31
N GLN A 47 14.95 5.34 -26.19
CA GLN A 47 16.41 5.25 -26.27
C GLN A 47 17.06 6.48 -26.92
N GLU A 48 16.31 7.29 -27.66
CA GLU A 48 16.82 8.51 -28.29
C GLU A 48 16.71 9.71 -27.33
N THR A 49 15.57 9.85 -26.66
CA THR A 49 15.28 11.01 -25.79
C THR A 49 15.55 10.75 -24.31
N LEU A 50 15.76 9.48 -23.92
CA LEU A 50 15.92 9.01 -22.53
C LEU A 50 14.73 9.34 -21.60
N LYS A 51 13.60 9.77 -22.17
CA LYS A 51 12.39 10.10 -21.41
C LYS A 51 11.63 8.84 -21.05
N ILE A 52 11.18 8.76 -19.80
CA ILE A 52 10.39 7.65 -19.27
C ILE A 52 8.90 8.00 -19.36
N ASN A 53 8.11 7.14 -19.98
CA ASN A 53 6.67 7.31 -20.12
C ASN A 53 5.93 5.99 -19.85
N TRP A 54 4.65 6.11 -19.52
CA TRP A 54 3.73 4.98 -19.53
C TRP A 54 3.50 4.52 -20.96
N ARG A 55 3.63 3.21 -21.20
CA ARG A 55 3.41 2.57 -22.50
C ARG A 55 2.49 1.36 -22.34
N PRO A 56 1.48 1.19 -23.21
CA PRO A 56 0.63 0.01 -23.17
C PRO A 56 1.43 -1.25 -23.47
N ILE A 57 1.14 -2.32 -22.76
CA ILE A 57 1.67 -3.65 -23.09
C ILE A 57 0.79 -4.32 -24.14
N THR A 58 1.39 -5.13 -25.01
CA THR A 58 0.66 -5.90 -26.04
C THR A 58 0.19 -7.24 -25.49
N TYR A 59 1.06 -7.94 -24.76
CA TYR A 59 0.77 -9.23 -24.17
C TYR A 59 1.58 -9.46 -22.89
N VAL A 60 1.13 -10.41 -22.09
CA VAL A 60 1.93 -11.06 -21.04
C VAL A 60 2.39 -12.42 -21.52
N PHE A 61 3.52 -12.89 -20.99
CA PHE A 61 4.10 -14.17 -21.37
C PHE A 61 4.54 -14.95 -20.14
N ARG A 62 4.21 -16.25 -20.11
CA ARG A 62 4.63 -17.19 -19.07
C ARG A 62 5.32 -18.37 -19.70
N HIS A 63 6.47 -18.75 -19.16
CA HIS A 63 7.18 -19.96 -19.53
C HIS A 63 7.79 -20.62 -18.29
N THR A 64 7.98 -21.93 -18.37
CA THR A 64 8.69 -22.69 -17.34
C THR A 64 10.18 -22.39 -17.42
N TYR A 65 10.83 -22.28 -16.26
CA TYR A 65 12.27 -22.07 -16.16
C TYR A 65 12.80 -22.77 -14.91
N GLU A 66 13.69 -23.74 -15.10
CA GLU A 66 14.18 -24.63 -14.02
C GLU A 66 15.65 -24.39 -13.64
N LYS A 67 16.35 -23.55 -14.41
CA LYS A 67 17.75 -23.23 -14.14
C LYS A 67 17.85 -22.13 -13.05
N PRO A 68 19.01 -22.00 -12.39
CA PRO A 68 19.25 -20.89 -11.46
C PRO A 68 19.03 -19.52 -12.12
N LEU A 69 18.52 -18.57 -11.33
CA LEU A 69 18.41 -17.16 -11.70
C LEU A 69 19.68 -16.42 -11.27
N HIS A 70 20.05 -15.38 -12.03
CA HIS A 70 21.11 -14.45 -11.65
C HIS A 70 20.52 -13.36 -10.75
N LYS A 71 21.20 -13.08 -9.63
CA LYS A 71 20.88 -11.94 -8.75
C LYS A 71 21.84 -10.79 -9.06
N LEU A 72 21.34 -9.76 -9.73
CA LEU A 72 22.07 -8.52 -9.94
C LEU A 72 21.88 -7.63 -8.71
N THR A 73 22.99 -7.16 -8.11
CA THR A 73 22.98 -6.22 -6.98
C THR A 73 23.79 -4.99 -7.37
N LEU A 74 23.20 -3.80 -7.22
CA LEU A 74 23.87 -2.53 -7.49
C LEU A 74 24.43 -1.93 -6.20
N GLU A 75 25.45 -1.07 -6.31
CA GLU A 75 26.00 -0.32 -5.17
C GLU A 75 24.94 0.49 -4.41
N SER A 76 23.90 0.96 -5.12
CA SER A 76 22.75 1.65 -4.52
C SER A 76 21.86 0.76 -3.64
N GLY A 77 22.15 -0.54 -3.52
CA GLY A 77 21.35 -1.53 -2.79
C GLY A 77 20.15 -2.10 -3.57
N ARG A 78 19.93 -1.64 -4.81
CA ARG A 78 18.92 -2.23 -5.70
C ARG A 78 19.31 -3.65 -6.08
N GLU A 79 18.34 -4.56 -6.05
CA GLU A 79 18.53 -5.94 -6.44
C GLU A 79 17.39 -6.44 -7.33
N ILE A 80 17.72 -7.30 -8.29
CA ILE A 80 16.73 -7.97 -9.14
C ILE A 80 17.21 -9.39 -9.47
N LYS A 81 16.28 -10.36 -9.49
CA LYS A 81 16.54 -11.72 -9.98
C LYS A 81 16.01 -11.88 -11.40
N ILE A 82 16.89 -12.25 -12.33
CA ILE A 82 16.60 -12.38 -13.76
C ILE A 82 17.20 -13.67 -14.32
N THR A 83 16.72 -14.10 -15.49
CA THR A 83 17.31 -15.24 -16.20
C THR A 83 18.63 -14.81 -16.84
N PRO A 84 19.63 -15.71 -16.99
CA PRO A 84 20.93 -15.44 -17.62
C PRO A 84 20.85 -14.65 -18.94
N GLY A 85 19.92 -15.03 -19.83
CA GLY A 85 19.71 -14.37 -21.11
C GLY A 85 18.89 -13.07 -21.07
N HIS A 86 18.36 -12.67 -19.92
CA HIS A 86 17.63 -11.41 -19.81
C HIS A 86 18.60 -10.24 -19.93
N SER A 87 18.29 -9.29 -20.81
CA SER A 87 19.19 -8.19 -21.09
C SER A 87 18.96 -6.99 -20.17
N VAL A 88 20.04 -6.32 -19.80
CA VAL A 88 20.06 -5.13 -18.96
C VAL A 88 20.74 -3.99 -19.71
N PHE A 89 20.25 -2.76 -19.53
CA PHE A 89 20.87 -1.57 -20.10
C PHE A 89 22.04 -1.11 -19.22
N ILE A 90 23.22 -0.98 -19.82
CA ILE A 90 24.41 -0.45 -19.17
C ILE A 90 24.97 0.75 -19.94
N PHE A 91 25.73 1.58 -19.25
CA PHE A 91 26.53 2.64 -19.85
C PHE A 91 27.97 2.16 -20.03
N ARG A 92 28.43 2.07 -21.28
CA ARG A 92 29.80 1.66 -21.65
C ARG A 92 30.24 2.45 -22.87
N ASP A 93 31.51 2.88 -22.91
CA ASP A 93 32.10 3.62 -24.03
C ASP A 93 31.25 4.83 -24.47
N SER A 94 30.73 5.58 -23.48
CA SER A 94 29.85 6.75 -23.66
C SER A 94 28.52 6.47 -24.36
N LYS A 95 28.07 5.21 -24.39
CA LYS A 95 26.80 4.80 -25.01
C LYS A 95 25.99 3.90 -24.07
N ILE A 96 24.67 3.91 -24.27
CA ILE A 96 23.79 2.91 -23.65
C ILE A 96 23.80 1.67 -24.54
N VAL A 97 24.15 0.54 -23.97
CA VAL A 97 24.17 -0.75 -24.64
C VAL A 97 23.36 -1.77 -23.85
N THR A 98 22.86 -2.79 -24.54
CA THR A 98 22.06 -3.86 -23.96
C THR A 98 22.94 -5.10 -23.81
N VAL A 99 23.07 -5.62 -22.59
CA VAL A 99 23.97 -6.75 -22.28
C VAL A 99 23.19 -7.84 -21.55
N PRO A 100 23.27 -9.11 -21.99
CA PRO A 100 22.72 -10.25 -21.25
C PRO A 100 23.26 -10.33 -19.81
N SER A 101 22.42 -10.71 -18.86
CA SER A 101 22.78 -10.70 -17.45
C SER A 101 23.93 -11.64 -17.07
N ASP A 102 24.22 -12.65 -17.87
CA ASP A 102 25.37 -13.56 -17.71
C ASP A 102 26.70 -13.00 -18.25
N GLN A 103 26.65 -11.87 -18.96
CA GLN A 103 27.82 -11.17 -19.50
C GLN A 103 28.14 -9.88 -18.74
N LEU A 104 27.31 -9.51 -17.76
CA LEU A 104 27.57 -8.38 -16.88
C LEU A 104 28.78 -8.66 -15.98
N LYS A 105 29.55 -7.62 -15.70
CA LYS A 105 30.73 -7.68 -14.82
C LYS A 105 30.59 -6.67 -13.69
N GLU A 106 31.23 -6.97 -12.55
CA GLU A 106 31.40 -5.97 -11.49
C GLU A 106 32.11 -4.73 -12.05
N GLY A 107 31.58 -3.55 -11.70
CA GLY A 107 32.00 -2.27 -12.26
C GLY A 107 31.20 -1.79 -13.47
N ASP A 108 30.33 -2.62 -14.07
CA ASP A 108 29.41 -2.15 -15.12
C ASP A 108 28.38 -1.15 -14.55
N PHE A 109 28.20 -0.02 -15.26
CA PHE A 109 27.24 1.02 -14.87
C PHE A 109 25.84 0.70 -15.40
N VAL A 110 25.00 0.11 -14.55
CA VAL A 110 23.60 -0.18 -14.90
C VAL A 110 22.76 1.10 -14.94
N ILE A 111 21.97 1.27 -16.00
CA ILE A 111 21.08 2.41 -16.16
C ILE A 111 19.87 2.27 -15.21
N ILE A 112 19.62 3.31 -14.43
CA ILE A 112 18.43 3.43 -13.57
C ILE A 112 17.67 4.72 -13.85
N PRO A 113 16.35 4.76 -13.61
CA PRO A 113 15.58 6.00 -13.72
C PRO A 113 16.07 7.05 -12.72
N LYS A 114 16.17 8.31 -13.17
CA LYS A 114 16.35 9.48 -12.29
C LYS A 114 15.02 9.97 -11.70
N ARG A 115 13.93 9.85 -12.47
CA ARG A 115 12.58 10.24 -12.09
C ARG A 115 11.58 9.36 -12.84
N LEU A 116 10.50 8.96 -12.16
CA LEU A 116 9.36 8.31 -12.79
C LEU A 116 8.20 9.30 -12.96
N PRO A 117 7.40 9.19 -14.03
CA PRO A 117 6.20 9.99 -14.20
C PRO A 117 5.21 9.71 -13.07
N SER A 118 4.72 10.77 -12.41
CA SER A 118 3.62 10.67 -11.45
C SER A 118 2.29 10.39 -12.16
N ASN A 119 1.29 9.94 -11.42
CA ASN A 119 -0.05 9.81 -12.00
C ASN A 119 -0.62 11.19 -12.31
N THR A 120 -1.32 11.31 -13.43
CA THR A 120 -2.02 12.55 -13.82
C THR A 120 -3.39 12.66 -13.18
N ILE A 121 -3.97 11.54 -12.74
CA ILE A 121 -5.27 11.50 -12.06
C ILE A 121 -5.02 11.26 -10.57
N GLU A 122 -5.43 12.23 -9.76
CA GLU A 122 -5.30 12.15 -8.31
C GLU A 122 -6.53 11.51 -7.68
N ILE A 123 -6.29 10.64 -6.69
CA ILE A 123 -7.37 10.09 -5.86
C ILE A 123 -7.54 11.03 -4.68
N THR A 124 -8.66 11.74 -4.63
CA THR A 124 -8.96 12.75 -3.59
C THR A 124 -9.78 12.19 -2.44
N GLU A 125 -10.47 11.07 -2.62
CA GLU A 125 -11.30 10.43 -1.62
C GLU A 125 -11.51 8.94 -1.88
N ILE A 126 -11.89 8.20 -0.83
CA ILE A 126 -12.26 6.79 -0.87
C ILE A 126 -13.74 6.69 -0.56
N ASN A 127 -14.54 6.19 -1.50
CA ASN A 127 -15.92 5.80 -1.24
C ASN A 127 -15.94 4.41 -0.56
N LEU A 128 -15.82 4.40 0.77
CA LEU A 128 -15.72 3.20 1.58
C LEU A 128 -16.97 2.31 1.43
N ALA A 129 -18.15 2.89 1.26
CA ALA A 129 -19.37 2.10 1.06
C ALA A 129 -19.30 1.26 -0.22
N HIS A 130 -18.91 1.86 -1.34
CA HIS A 130 -18.75 1.15 -2.61
C HIS A 130 -17.56 0.19 -2.61
N GLU A 131 -16.44 0.53 -1.97
CA GLU A 131 -15.29 -0.37 -1.87
C GLU A 131 -15.63 -1.64 -1.08
N LEU A 132 -16.33 -1.51 0.06
CA LEU A 132 -16.80 -2.65 0.84
C LEU A 132 -17.82 -3.50 0.07
N LEU A 133 -18.73 -2.86 -0.68
CA LEU A 133 -19.69 -3.57 -1.53
C LEU A 133 -18.98 -4.35 -2.65
N ARG A 134 -17.99 -3.74 -3.32
CA ARG A 134 -17.15 -4.36 -4.36
C ARG A 134 -16.42 -5.59 -3.83
N LEU A 135 -15.92 -5.52 -2.60
CA LEU A 135 -15.23 -6.62 -1.92
C LEU A 135 -16.19 -7.65 -1.29
N LYS A 136 -17.52 -7.47 -1.42
CA LYS A 136 -18.56 -8.31 -0.83
C LYS A 136 -18.49 -8.36 0.71
N ILE A 137 -17.91 -7.34 1.34
CA ILE A 137 -17.86 -7.17 2.79
C ILE A 137 -19.08 -6.35 3.20
N THR A 138 -20.25 -6.98 3.30
CA THR A 138 -21.51 -6.29 3.63
C THR A 138 -22.16 -6.79 4.92
N ARG A 139 -21.81 -8.00 5.37
CA ARG A 139 -22.48 -8.68 6.47
C ARG A 139 -22.48 -7.86 7.77
N GLY A 140 -23.68 -7.43 8.16
CA GLY A 140 -23.93 -6.67 9.38
C GLY A 140 -23.56 -5.19 9.28
N LEU A 141 -23.33 -4.67 8.08
CA LEU A 141 -23.04 -3.26 7.83
C LEU A 141 -24.28 -2.52 7.35
N PHE A 142 -24.46 -1.30 7.84
CA PHE A 142 -25.62 -0.47 7.55
C PHE A 142 -25.16 0.96 7.25
N LEU A 143 -25.84 1.59 6.29
CA LEU A 143 -25.88 3.03 6.11
C LEU A 143 -26.87 3.60 7.12
N HIS A 144 -26.44 4.58 7.90
CA HIS A 144 -27.27 5.39 8.79
C HIS A 144 -27.34 6.83 8.27
N ASN A 145 -28.30 7.61 8.79
CA ASN A 145 -28.54 8.98 8.37
C ASN A 145 -28.90 9.08 6.88
N VAL A 146 -29.56 8.03 6.35
CA VAL A 146 -29.99 7.99 4.96
C VAL A 146 -31.04 9.09 4.72
N PRO A 147 -30.89 9.95 3.70
CA PRO A 147 -31.87 10.99 3.39
C PRO A 147 -33.26 10.44 3.12
N MET A 148 -34.31 11.15 3.57
CA MET A 148 -35.70 10.71 3.38
C MET A 148 -36.09 10.57 1.90
N SER A 149 -35.51 11.41 1.03
CA SER A 149 -35.69 11.34 -0.43
C SER A 149 -35.28 10.00 -1.03
N VAL A 150 -34.31 9.29 -0.42
CA VAL A 150 -33.92 7.94 -0.85
C VAL A 150 -35.07 6.97 -0.59
N PHE A 151 -35.65 6.99 0.62
CA PHE A 151 -36.76 6.09 0.98
C PHE A 151 -38.01 6.33 0.13
N SER A 152 -38.28 7.57 -0.29
CA SER A 152 -39.39 7.86 -1.21
C SER A 152 -39.22 7.22 -2.58
N ARG A 153 -37.97 6.96 -3.01
CA ARG A 153 -37.66 6.30 -4.29
C ARG A 153 -37.61 4.78 -4.18
N LEU A 154 -37.34 4.24 -2.99
CA LEU A 154 -37.23 2.80 -2.78
C LEU A 154 -38.59 2.18 -2.46
N SER A 155 -38.98 1.16 -3.23
CA SER A 155 -40.19 0.38 -2.95
C SER A 155 -39.90 -0.76 -1.96
N LYS A 156 -40.94 -1.20 -1.23
CA LYS A 156 -40.90 -2.41 -0.35
C LYS A 156 -39.84 -2.38 0.76
N ILE A 157 -39.52 -1.21 1.31
CA ILE A 157 -38.61 -1.08 2.45
C ILE A 157 -39.35 -1.29 3.78
N PRO A 158 -38.82 -2.12 4.71
CA PRO A 158 -39.41 -2.29 6.04
C PRO A 158 -39.56 -0.96 6.80
N ARG A 159 -40.72 -0.72 7.42
CA ARG A 159 -41.02 0.54 8.15
C ARG A 159 -39.95 0.92 9.17
N HIS A 160 -39.40 -0.06 9.88
CA HIS A 160 -38.37 0.22 10.89
C HIS A 160 -37.07 0.78 10.27
N TRP A 161 -36.69 0.42 9.05
CA TRP A 161 -35.53 1.01 8.36
C TRP A 161 -35.76 2.48 8.02
N ILE A 162 -36.98 2.82 7.60
CA ILE A 162 -37.41 4.19 7.35
C ILE A 162 -37.38 5.00 8.65
N ASN A 163 -38.01 4.48 9.72
CA ASN A 163 -38.09 5.16 11.02
C ASN A 163 -36.70 5.45 11.61
N PHE A 164 -35.75 4.51 11.47
CA PHE A 164 -34.37 4.68 11.94
C PHE A 164 -33.44 5.32 10.90
N LYS A 165 -33.95 5.76 9.74
CA LYS A 165 -33.17 6.32 8.61
C LYS A 165 -31.92 5.50 8.29
N LYS A 166 -32.07 4.18 8.21
CA LYS A 166 -30.98 3.25 7.95
C LYS A 166 -31.32 2.24 6.86
N LEU A 167 -30.31 1.80 6.11
CA LEU A 167 -30.40 0.75 5.09
C LEU A 167 -29.22 -0.22 5.25
N PRO A 168 -29.37 -1.52 4.94
CA PRO A 168 -28.23 -2.40 4.76
C PRO A 168 -27.26 -1.84 3.71
N LEU A 169 -25.96 -2.10 3.88
CA LEU A 169 -24.92 -1.60 2.96
C LEU A 169 -25.16 -2.02 1.50
N GLU A 170 -25.83 -3.16 1.29
CA GLU A 170 -26.21 -3.67 -0.02
C GLU A 170 -26.99 -2.64 -0.85
N PHE A 171 -27.70 -1.71 -0.22
CA PHE A 171 -28.43 -0.65 -0.92
C PHE A 171 -27.54 0.50 -1.42
N ALA A 172 -26.25 0.55 -1.09
CA ALA A 172 -25.37 1.67 -1.45
C ALA A 172 -25.34 1.96 -2.96
N HIS A 173 -25.40 0.93 -3.80
CA HIS A 173 -25.42 1.09 -5.27
C HIS A 173 -26.67 1.81 -5.82
N GLN A 174 -27.73 1.97 -4.99
CA GLN A 174 -28.97 2.65 -5.35
C GLN A 174 -28.98 4.13 -4.92
N LEU A 175 -27.97 4.55 -4.16
CA LEU A 175 -27.80 5.92 -3.71
C LEU A 175 -26.79 6.64 -4.60
N LYS A 176 -27.06 7.92 -4.87
CA LYS A 176 -26.10 8.81 -5.52
C LYS A 176 -24.97 9.14 -4.54
N ASN A 177 -23.80 9.52 -5.06
CA ASN A 177 -22.66 9.90 -4.21
C ASN A 177 -23.02 11.03 -3.22
N ASP A 178 -23.74 12.06 -3.66
CA ASP A 178 -24.13 13.15 -2.77
C ASP A 178 -25.07 12.70 -1.65
N GLU A 179 -25.94 11.72 -1.90
CA GLU A 179 -26.78 11.12 -0.86
C GLU A 179 -25.95 10.27 0.11
N LEU A 180 -24.99 9.49 -0.42
CA LEU A 180 -24.06 8.70 0.39
C LEU A 180 -23.19 9.59 1.29
N ARG A 181 -22.82 10.81 0.87
CA ARG A 181 -22.02 11.75 1.69
C ARG A 181 -22.69 12.15 2.99
N TYR A 182 -24.03 12.18 3.04
CA TYR A 182 -24.79 12.42 4.28
C TYR A 182 -24.85 11.18 5.18
N CYS A 183 -24.54 10.00 4.64
CA CYS A 183 -24.66 8.75 5.36
C CYS A 183 -23.43 8.47 6.25
N THR A 184 -23.65 7.64 7.26
CA THR A 184 -22.59 7.10 8.13
C THR A 184 -22.63 5.58 8.10
N LEU A 185 -21.50 4.92 7.89
CA LEU A 185 -21.38 3.47 7.96
C LEU A 185 -21.33 3.01 9.41
N LYS A 186 -22.16 2.03 9.76
CA LYS A 186 -22.16 1.38 11.09
C LYS A 186 -22.17 -0.13 10.94
N CYS A 187 -21.55 -0.80 11.92
CA CYS A 187 -21.64 -2.24 12.08
C CYS A 187 -22.66 -2.57 13.17
N LYS A 188 -23.50 -3.59 12.97
CA LYS A 188 -24.38 -4.14 14.00
C LYS A 188 -23.55 -4.55 15.22
N GLY A 189 -23.90 -4.03 16.40
CA GLY A 189 -23.15 -4.27 17.64
C GLY A 189 -21.77 -3.60 17.71
N GLY A 190 -21.43 -2.74 16.75
CA GLY A 190 -20.19 -1.98 16.74
C GLY A 190 -20.32 -0.59 17.36
N SER A 191 -19.30 0.25 17.13
CA SER A 191 -19.25 1.64 17.62
C SER A 191 -20.50 2.44 17.23
N PRO A 192 -21.13 3.16 18.18
CA PRO A 192 -22.33 3.94 17.91
C PRO A 192 -22.08 5.16 17.02
N SER A 193 -20.86 5.70 16.98
CA SER A 193 -20.52 6.85 16.13
C SER A 193 -20.41 6.48 14.66
N GLY A 194 -20.05 5.23 14.34
CA GLY A 194 -19.85 4.80 12.95
C GLY A 194 -18.64 5.44 12.28
N VAL A 195 -18.55 5.37 10.96
CA VAL A 195 -17.45 5.93 10.17
C VAL A 195 -18.05 6.62 8.94
N PRO A 196 -17.50 7.75 8.45
CA PRO A 196 -17.98 8.36 7.21
C PRO A 196 -17.95 7.39 6.02
N THR A 197 -18.88 7.54 5.08
CA THR A 197 -18.91 6.78 3.81
C THR A 197 -17.80 7.20 2.85
N PHE A 198 -17.38 8.47 2.90
CA PHE A 198 -16.27 9.01 2.13
C PHE A 198 -15.13 9.38 3.07
N ILE A 199 -13.96 8.80 2.85
CA ILE A 199 -12.73 9.13 3.58
C ILE A 199 -11.88 10.02 2.69
N PRO A 200 -11.54 11.24 3.10
CA PRO A 200 -10.68 12.11 2.29
C PRO A 200 -9.28 11.52 2.18
N VAL A 201 -8.70 11.59 1.00
CA VAL A 201 -7.27 11.31 0.78
C VAL A 201 -6.50 12.58 1.10
N SER A 202 -6.33 12.81 2.39
CA SER A 202 -5.72 14.01 2.95
C SER A 202 -4.37 13.72 3.61
N LYS A 203 -3.68 14.78 4.03
CA LYS A 203 -2.45 14.67 4.84
C LYS A 203 -2.64 13.71 6.02
N GLU A 204 -3.77 13.78 6.71
CA GLU A 204 -4.10 12.92 7.85
C GLU A 204 -4.13 11.45 7.46
N LEU A 205 -4.73 11.10 6.31
CA LEU A 205 -4.76 9.72 5.83
C LEU A 205 -3.35 9.24 5.47
N LEU A 206 -2.57 10.04 4.73
CA LEU A 206 -1.22 9.65 4.32
C LEU A 206 -0.29 9.48 5.52
N ARG A 207 -0.40 10.35 6.54
CA ARG A 207 0.34 10.20 7.79
C ARG A 207 -0.10 8.99 8.60
N LEU A 208 -1.41 8.71 8.67
CA LEU A 208 -1.92 7.50 9.30
C LEU A 208 -1.32 6.23 8.67
N LEU A 209 -1.25 6.20 7.33
CA LEU A 209 -0.67 5.08 6.60
C LEU A 209 0.84 4.97 6.86
N GLY A 210 1.58 6.08 6.89
CA GLY A 210 3.01 6.07 7.24
C GLY A 210 3.25 5.53 8.65
N TYR A 211 2.51 6.04 9.65
CA TYR A 211 2.57 5.54 11.02
C TYR A 211 2.13 4.08 11.14
N TYR A 212 1.15 3.65 10.33
CA TYR A 212 0.72 2.25 10.35
C TYR A 212 1.85 1.33 9.86
N ILE A 213 2.51 1.72 8.77
CA ILE A 213 3.60 0.95 8.21
C ILE A 213 4.79 0.92 9.16
N ALA A 214 5.10 2.00 9.88
CA ALA A 214 6.11 1.97 10.93
C ALA A 214 5.65 1.16 12.16
N GLU A 215 4.69 1.68 12.91
CA GLU A 215 4.37 1.24 14.28
C GLU A 215 3.02 0.52 14.42
N GLY A 216 2.26 0.43 13.33
CA GLY A 216 0.91 -0.10 13.32
C GLY A 216 0.83 -1.63 13.23
N SER A 217 -0.24 -2.16 13.80
CA SER A 217 -0.67 -3.55 13.66
C SER A 217 -2.20 -3.64 13.56
N LEU A 218 -2.68 -4.59 12.75
CA LEU A 218 -4.09 -4.97 12.64
C LEU A 218 -4.27 -6.38 13.16
N PHE A 219 -5.22 -6.58 14.07
CA PHE A 219 -5.55 -7.91 14.55
C PHE A 219 -7.02 -8.01 14.98
N ILE A 220 -7.50 -9.25 15.05
CA ILE A 220 -8.81 -9.58 15.60
C ILE A 220 -8.56 -10.24 16.96
N SER A 221 -9.12 -9.67 18.03
CA SER A 221 -8.97 -10.20 19.39
C SER A 221 -9.66 -11.57 19.54
N SER A 222 -9.36 -12.26 20.64
CA SER A 222 -10.10 -13.47 21.05
C SER A 222 -11.60 -13.22 21.22
N SER A 223 -11.98 -12.01 21.64
CA SER A 223 -13.37 -11.52 21.71
C SER A 223 -13.97 -11.10 20.37
N ARG A 224 -13.27 -11.36 19.24
CA ARG A 224 -13.66 -11.03 17.86
C ARG A 224 -13.76 -9.53 17.56
N SER A 225 -13.13 -8.70 18.39
CA SER A 225 -13.02 -7.25 18.15
C SER A 225 -11.91 -6.98 17.14
N HIS A 226 -12.21 -6.18 16.12
CA HIS A 226 -11.24 -5.76 15.11
C HIS A 226 -10.50 -4.53 15.63
N LEU A 227 -9.18 -4.62 15.72
CA LEU A 227 -8.33 -3.63 16.37
C LEU A 227 -7.26 -3.11 15.42
N LEU A 228 -7.12 -1.79 15.42
CA LEU A 228 -5.94 -1.08 14.95
C LEU A 228 -5.15 -0.63 16.18
N SER A 229 -3.86 -0.96 16.24
CA SER A 229 -2.99 -0.62 17.35
C SER A 229 -1.69 -0.02 16.85
N PHE A 230 -1.24 1.07 17.48
CA PHE A 230 0.09 1.66 17.29
C PHE A 230 0.90 1.54 18.58
N CYS A 231 2.18 1.22 18.46
CA CYS A 231 3.08 1.11 19.61
C CYS A 231 4.16 2.20 19.53
N PHE A 232 4.08 3.22 20.37
CA PHE A 232 5.11 4.27 20.41
C PHE A 232 5.94 4.17 21.68
N ASN A 233 7.16 4.72 21.68
CA ASN A 233 7.91 4.89 22.92
C ASN A 233 7.12 5.84 23.85
N LYS A 234 7.16 5.60 25.17
CA LYS A 234 6.48 6.47 26.15
C LYS A 234 6.91 7.95 26.10
N LYS A 235 8.11 8.23 25.56
CA LYS A 235 8.62 9.61 25.39
C LYS A 235 8.10 10.28 24.11
N GLU A 236 7.56 9.53 23.16
CA GLU A 236 7.06 10.02 21.86
C GLU A 236 5.60 10.48 21.95
N THR A 237 5.31 11.32 22.95
CA THR A 237 3.95 11.77 23.25
C THR A 237 3.32 12.57 22.11
N HIS A 238 4.13 13.25 21.29
CA HIS A 238 3.65 13.97 20.11
C HIS A 238 3.01 13.04 19.06
N PHE A 239 3.60 11.88 18.78
CA PHE A 239 3.03 10.91 17.83
C PHE A 239 1.70 10.33 18.34
N ILE A 240 1.59 10.10 19.65
CA ILE A 240 0.36 9.63 20.29
C ILE A 240 -0.78 10.64 20.09
N GLU A 241 -0.54 11.91 20.40
CA GLU A 241 -1.55 12.96 20.23
C GLU A 241 -1.87 13.22 18.75
N GLU A 242 -0.89 13.12 17.86
CA GLU A 242 -1.13 13.25 16.43
C GLU A 242 -2.01 12.12 15.89
N VAL A 243 -1.70 10.85 16.18
CA VAL A 243 -2.53 9.70 15.76
C VAL A 243 -3.94 9.82 16.31
N LYS A 244 -4.10 10.22 17.58
CA LYS A 244 -5.41 10.47 18.19
C LYS A 244 -6.21 11.53 17.41
N ASN A 245 -5.58 12.65 17.06
CA ASN A 245 -6.22 13.72 16.28
C ASN A 245 -6.56 13.27 14.87
N ILE A 246 -5.68 12.51 14.22
CA ILE A 246 -5.91 11.93 12.88
C ILE A 246 -7.12 10.98 12.90
N ILE A 247 -7.18 10.05 13.85
CA ILE A 247 -8.28 9.09 13.98
C ILE A 247 -9.61 9.81 14.22
N PHE A 248 -9.62 10.83 15.08
CA PHE A 248 -10.80 11.63 15.30
C PHE A 248 -11.21 12.42 14.05
N THR A 249 -10.24 13.02 13.35
CA THR A 249 -10.49 13.83 12.15
C THR A 249 -11.13 13.00 11.05
N LEU A 250 -10.51 11.86 10.70
CA LEU A 250 -10.94 10.99 9.61
C LEU A 250 -12.20 10.19 9.93
N PHE A 251 -12.32 9.68 11.16
CA PHE A 251 -13.29 8.64 11.48
C PHE A 251 -14.28 9.00 12.60
N LYS A 252 -14.11 10.16 13.23
CA LYS A 252 -14.89 10.58 14.42
C LYS A 252 -14.86 9.53 15.53
N GLN A 253 -13.73 8.80 15.64
CA GLN A 253 -13.49 7.81 16.69
C GLN A 253 -12.55 8.37 17.74
N THR A 254 -12.72 7.90 18.98
CA THR A 254 -11.73 8.08 20.04
C THR A 254 -10.78 6.89 20.09
N VAL A 255 -9.62 7.09 20.71
CA VAL A 255 -8.60 6.07 20.90
C VAL A 255 -8.48 5.72 22.38
N SER A 256 -8.12 4.49 22.71
CA SER A 256 -7.70 4.13 24.07
C SER A 256 -6.17 4.05 24.13
N ILE A 257 -5.59 4.67 25.16
CA ILE A 257 -4.14 4.67 25.39
C ILE A 257 -3.86 3.73 26.55
N LEU A 258 -3.10 2.68 26.29
CA LEU A 258 -2.68 1.70 27.28
C LEU A 258 -1.16 1.82 27.48
N PRO A 259 -0.69 2.20 28.68
CA PRO A 259 0.74 2.22 28.98
C PRO A 259 1.28 0.79 29.05
N ASP A 260 2.49 0.61 28.52
CA ASP A 260 3.32 -0.60 28.62
C ASP A 260 4.72 -0.16 29.09
N ARG A 261 5.51 -1.03 29.71
CA ARG A 261 6.74 -0.68 30.48
C ARG A 261 7.53 0.53 29.92
N ASN A 262 7.86 0.49 28.62
CA ASN A 262 8.57 1.54 27.90
C ASN A 262 7.83 2.07 26.66
N ALA A 263 6.58 1.66 26.46
CA ALA A 263 5.80 1.98 25.27
C ALA A 263 4.38 2.44 25.65
N SER A 264 3.69 3.07 24.71
CA SER A 264 2.28 3.42 24.85
C SER A 264 1.55 2.87 23.63
N LYS A 265 0.54 2.03 23.90
CA LYS A 265 -0.29 1.43 22.86
C LYS A 265 -1.52 2.28 22.63
N VAL A 266 -1.67 2.80 21.43
CA VAL A 266 -2.83 3.58 20.99
C VAL A 266 -3.75 2.64 20.20
N ASN A 267 -4.92 2.32 20.76
CA ASN A 267 -5.83 1.32 20.21
C ASN A 267 -7.14 1.94 19.71
N VAL A 268 -7.63 1.43 18.59
CA VAL A 268 -8.93 1.77 18.01
C VAL A 268 -9.68 0.48 17.68
N GLY A 269 -10.75 0.22 18.42
CA GLY A 269 -11.65 -0.90 18.17
C GLY A 269 -12.76 -0.53 17.19
N ASN A 270 -12.52 -0.73 15.89
CA ASN A 270 -13.53 -0.43 14.88
C ASN A 270 -13.38 -1.31 13.62
N ARG A 271 -14.40 -2.12 13.35
CA ARG A 271 -14.44 -3.07 12.22
C ARG A 271 -14.37 -2.40 10.85
N LEU A 272 -14.96 -1.20 10.69
CA LEU A 272 -14.94 -0.48 9.41
C LEU A 272 -13.56 0.12 9.13
N ILE A 273 -12.87 0.66 10.15
CA ILE A 273 -11.48 1.13 10.04
C ILE A 273 -10.56 -0.03 9.72
N TYR A 274 -10.74 -1.18 10.37
CA TYR A 274 -9.99 -2.40 10.05
C TYR A 274 -10.15 -2.78 8.59
N HIS A 275 -11.38 -2.91 8.07
CA HIS A 275 -11.61 -3.30 6.68
C HIS A 275 -11.12 -2.24 5.67
N LEU A 276 -11.18 -0.95 6.02
CA LEU A 276 -10.57 0.11 5.21
C LEU A 276 -9.06 -0.12 5.06
N LEU A 277 -8.34 -0.35 6.15
CA LEU A 277 -6.88 -0.53 6.09
C LEU A 277 -6.51 -1.89 5.48
N HIS A 278 -7.13 -2.97 5.96
CA HIS A 278 -6.82 -4.34 5.57
C HIS A 278 -7.26 -4.68 4.14
N ASP A 279 -8.54 -4.48 3.83
CA ASP A 279 -9.15 -5.03 2.61
C ASP A 279 -9.20 -4.00 1.47
N VAL A 280 -9.46 -2.74 1.80
CA VAL A 280 -9.56 -1.67 0.78
C VAL A 280 -8.17 -1.14 0.41
N LEU A 281 -7.34 -0.80 1.41
CA LEU A 281 -6.02 -0.22 1.19
C LEU A 281 -4.89 -1.25 1.14
N ASN A 282 -5.14 -2.50 1.59
CA ASN A 282 -4.19 -3.60 1.50
C ASN A 282 -2.78 -3.26 2.04
N VAL A 283 -2.75 -2.70 3.25
CA VAL A 283 -1.53 -2.20 3.92
C VAL A 283 -0.54 -3.30 4.37
N GLY A 284 -0.94 -4.57 4.31
CA GLY A 284 -0.21 -5.69 4.92
C GLY A 284 -0.38 -5.77 6.44
N HIS A 285 -0.36 -6.98 7.02
CA HIS A 285 -0.69 -7.19 8.44
C HIS A 285 0.50 -7.61 9.31
N SER A 286 1.59 -8.08 8.71
CA SER A 286 2.83 -8.46 9.41
C SER A 286 4.01 -7.63 8.91
N ALA A 287 5.07 -7.53 9.71
CA ALA A 287 6.26 -6.73 9.36
C ALA A 287 6.87 -7.12 8.00
N HIS A 288 6.84 -8.41 7.63
CA HIS A 288 7.35 -8.91 6.34
C HIS A 288 6.39 -8.70 5.16
N THR A 289 5.11 -8.40 5.42
CA THR A 289 4.07 -8.26 4.38
C THR A 289 3.59 -6.82 4.21
N LYS A 290 3.99 -5.91 5.11
CA LYS A 290 3.76 -4.48 4.96
C LYS A 290 4.33 -3.99 3.62
N LYS A 291 3.61 -3.07 2.99
CA LYS A 291 3.94 -2.48 1.70
C LYS A 291 3.30 -1.10 1.58
N ILE A 292 3.69 -0.32 0.57
CA ILE A 292 3.03 0.97 0.35
C ILE A 292 1.66 0.71 -0.33
N PRO A 293 0.55 1.19 0.24
CA PRO A 293 -0.75 1.10 -0.42
C PRO A 293 -0.75 1.83 -1.76
N ASP A 294 -1.37 1.22 -2.79
CA ASP A 294 -1.42 1.79 -4.15
C ASP A 294 -1.87 3.26 -4.15
N ILE A 295 -2.78 3.65 -3.26
CA ILE A 295 -3.30 5.02 -3.16
C ILE A 295 -2.19 6.07 -2.98
N VAL A 296 -1.09 5.73 -2.31
CA VAL A 296 0.05 6.65 -2.07
C VAL A 296 0.80 6.97 -3.36
N PHE A 297 0.80 6.08 -4.36
CA PHE A 297 1.37 6.38 -5.67
C PHE A 297 0.49 7.33 -6.51
N ASN A 298 -0.77 7.51 -6.12
CA ASN A 298 -1.82 8.21 -6.88
C ASN A 298 -2.27 9.53 -6.22
N VAL A 299 -1.39 10.16 -5.45
CA VAL A 299 -1.61 11.48 -4.82
C VAL A 299 -0.52 12.46 -5.23
N THR A 300 -0.71 13.74 -4.90
CA THR A 300 0.30 14.79 -5.12
C THR A 300 1.64 14.44 -4.45
N THR A 301 2.72 15.01 -4.96
CA THR A 301 4.05 14.89 -4.34
C THR A 301 4.03 15.31 -2.88
N ASP A 302 3.30 16.36 -2.51
CA ASP A 302 3.22 16.83 -1.11
C ASP A 302 2.57 15.79 -0.19
N LEU A 303 1.50 15.12 -0.65
CA LEU A 303 0.88 14.03 0.11
C LEU A 303 1.78 12.79 0.20
N LYS A 304 2.57 12.49 -0.85
CA LYS A 304 3.60 11.43 -0.78
C LYS A 304 4.64 11.73 0.29
N LYS A 305 5.07 12.99 0.41
CA LYS A 305 6.01 13.42 1.48
C LYS A 305 5.40 13.19 2.86
N GLN A 306 4.12 13.51 3.06
CA GLN A 306 3.45 13.27 4.34
C GLN A 306 3.47 11.79 4.76
N PHE A 307 3.32 10.86 3.80
CA PHE A 307 3.47 9.43 4.05
C PHE A 307 4.91 9.05 4.41
N LEU A 308 5.88 9.48 3.58
CA LEU A 308 7.30 9.16 3.77
C LEU A 308 7.83 9.69 5.10
N ASP A 309 7.46 10.92 5.47
CA ASP A 309 7.83 11.54 6.75
C ASP A 309 7.28 10.75 7.93
N ALA A 310 6.01 10.35 7.90
CA ALA A 310 5.40 9.59 8.99
C ALA A 310 6.00 8.18 9.14
N TRP A 311 6.28 7.50 8.02
CA TRP A 311 6.97 6.20 8.04
C TRP A 311 8.41 6.33 8.59
N PHE A 312 9.16 7.32 8.09
CA PHE A 312 10.55 7.52 8.50
C PHE A 312 10.66 7.93 9.98
N ASN A 313 9.76 8.80 10.46
CA ASN A 313 9.79 9.23 11.87
C ASN A 313 9.41 8.12 12.85
N GLY A 314 8.71 7.07 12.41
CA GLY A 314 8.44 5.90 13.25
C GLY A 314 9.60 4.90 13.24
N ASP A 315 10.05 4.45 12.06
CA ASP A 315 10.97 3.30 11.95
C ASP A 315 12.39 3.67 11.46
N ALA A 316 12.71 4.96 11.34
CA ALA A 316 13.98 5.48 10.84
C ALA A 316 14.41 4.91 9.46
N GLY A 317 13.42 4.59 8.61
CA GLY A 317 13.63 4.01 7.28
C GLY A 317 14.09 2.55 7.28
N VAL A 318 13.97 1.84 8.42
CA VAL A 318 14.24 0.41 8.52
C VAL A 318 13.01 -0.38 8.10
N THR A 319 13.21 -1.58 7.54
CA THR A 319 12.13 -2.55 7.34
C THR A 319 12.68 -3.96 7.09
N VAL A 320 11.93 -4.97 7.49
CA VAL A 320 12.18 -6.38 7.10
C VAL A 320 11.40 -6.81 5.85
N SER A 321 10.53 -5.94 5.32
CA SER A 321 9.76 -6.19 4.11
C SER A 321 10.54 -5.74 2.87
N ARG A 322 10.93 -6.72 2.03
CA ARG A 322 11.53 -6.45 0.72
C ARG A 322 10.57 -5.67 -0.19
N GLU A 323 9.27 -5.94 -0.10
CA GLU A 323 8.25 -5.25 -0.90
C GLU A 323 8.15 -3.79 -0.48
N LEU A 324 8.12 -3.51 0.83
CA LEU A 324 8.07 -2.13 1.34
C LEU A 324 9.29 -1.32 0.89
N ILE A 325 10.51 -1.83 1.04
CA ILE A 325 11.69 -1.05 0.66
C ILE A 325 11.74 -0.81 -0.86
N SER A 326 11.28 -1.78 -1.67
CA SER A 326 11.16 -1.60 -3.11
C SER A 326 10.14 -0.52 -3.45
N ASP A 327 8.98 -0.55 -2.80
CA ASP A 327 7.93 0.45 -2.99
C ASP A 327 8.40 1.85 -2.59
N VAL A 328 9.17 1.98 -1.50
CA VAL A 328 9.80 3.24 -1.08
C VAL A 328 10.72 3.77 -2.16
N LEU A 329 11.56 2.92 -2.76
CA LEU A 329 12.43 3.33 -3.86
C LEU A 329 11.64 3.79 -5.08
N TYR A 330 10.55 3.09 -5.44
CA TYR A 330 9.66 3.56 -6.50
C TYR A 330 9.01 4.90 -6.15
N LEU A 331 8.51 5.07 -4.92
CA LEU A 331 7.83 6.29 -4.49
C LEU A 331 8.79 7.49 -4.53
N LEU A 332 10.01 7.33 -4.03
CA LEU A 332 11.07 8.35 -4.10
C LEU A 332 11.38 8.74 -5.55
N LEU A 333 11.45 7.77 -6.47
CA LEU A 333 11.65 8.06 -7.88
C LEU A 333 10.49 8.86 -8.50
N THR A 334 9.24 8.65 -8.06
CA THR A 334 8.12 9.51 -8.50
C THR A 334 8.22 10.94 -7.97
N CYS A 335 8.94 11.14 -6.86
CA CYS A 335 9.30 12.45 -6.32
C CYS A 335 10.59 13.02 -6.95
N GLY A 336 11.25 12.27 -7.84
CA GLY A 336 12.52 12.67 -8.47
C GLY A 336 13.75 12.51 -7.58
N ILE A 337 13.67 11.63 -6.57
CA ILE A 337 14.75 11.35 -5.62
C ILE A 337 15.27 9.94 -5.87
N ILE A 338 16.60 9.81 -5.96
CA ILE A 338 17.26 8.51 -6.08
C ILE A 338 17.60 8.02 -4.68
N GLY A 339 16.85 7.02 -4.19
CA GLY A 339 17.15 6.39 -2.91
C GLY A 339 18.28 5.36 -3.00
N THR A 340 18.98 5.15 -1.87
CA THR A 340 19.94 4.06 -1.66
C THR A 340 19.57 3.22 -0.45
N VAL A 341 19.83 1.92 -0.52
CA VAL A 341 19.44 0.95 0.51
C VAL A 341 20.67 0.21 1.02
N GLY A 342 20.81 0.16 2.34
CA GLY A 342 21.70 -0.78 3.01
C GLY A 342 20.94 -2.06 3.35
N ARG A 343 21.63 -3.19 3.34
CA ARG A 343 21.09 -4.49 3.76
C ARG A 343 21.98 -5.08 4.85
N ASP A 344 21.37 -5.44 5.97
CA ASP A 344 22.00 -6.24 7.01
C ASP A 344 21.49 -7.67 6.85
N GLU A 345 22.38 -8.62 6.64
CA GLU A 345 22.02 -10.04 6.47
C GLU A 345 22.20 -10.86 7.75
N LYS A 346 22.65 -10.25 8.85
CA LYS A 346 22.97 -10.98 10.07
C LYS A 346 21.70 -11.38 10.80
N GLU A 347 21.54 -12.69 11.02
CA GLU A 347 20.60 -13.20 12.01
C GLU A 347 21.14 -12.94 13.42
N ARG A 348 20.27 -12.48 14.30
CA ARG A 348 20.59 -12.27 15.71
C ARG A 348 19.48 -12.87 16.55
N THR A 349 19.85 -13.61 17.58
CA THR A 349 18.88 -14.16 18.53
C THR A 349 19.03 -13.43 19.86
N ALA A 350 17.93 -12.83 20.33
CA ALA A 350 17.85 -12.18 21.63
C ALA A 350 16.76 -12.86 22.48
N LEU A 351 16.86 -12.76 23.81
CA LEU A 351 15.82 -13.25 24.71
C LEU A 351 14.90 -12.08 25.10
N LEU A 352 13.62 -12.18 24.76
CA LEU A 352 12.59 -11.27 25.23
C LEU A 352 11.64 -12.02 26.17
N ASN A 353 11.62 -11.64 27.45
CA ASN A 353 10.83 -12.31 28.49
C ASN A 353 11.03 -13.84 28.53
N GLY A 354 12.28 -14.30 28.38
CA GLY A 354 12.64 -15.73 28.38
C GLY A 354 12.31 -16.49 27.09
N ARG A 355 11.75 -15.83 26.07
CA ARG A 355 11.52 -16.42 24.74
C ARG A 355 12.62 -15.98 23.77
N PRO A 356 13.24 -16.89 23.00
CA PRO A 356 14.15 -16.50 21.94
C PRO A 356 13.37 -15.80 20.83
N ILE A 357 13.87 -14.64 20.43
CA ILE A 357 13.42 -13.88 19.26
C ILE A 357 14.61 -13.79 18.32
N THR A 358 14.46 -14.39 17.14
CA THR A 358 15.44 -14.29 16.07
C THR A 358 15.04 -13.14 15.14
N SER A 359 15.85 -12.09 15.10
CA SER A 359 15.75 -11.05 14.08
C SER A 359 16.48 -11.54 12.83
N HIS A 360 15.76 -11.57 11.73
CA HIS A 360 16.32 -11.81 10.41
C HIS A 360 16.88 -10.48 9.86
N GLY A 361 17.65 -10.57 8.78
CA GLY A 361 18.19 -9.39 8.10
C GLY A 361 17.14 -8.33 7.77
N TYR A 362 17.56 -7.06 7.73
CA TYR A 362 16.70 -5.91 7.44
C TYR A 362 17.27 -5.06 6.31
N TYR A 363 16.39 -4.27 5.71
CA TYR A 363 16.72 -3.21 4.79
C TYR A 363 16.68 -1.87 5.53
N LYS A 364 17.56 -0.95 5.15
CA LYS A 364 17.58 0.40 5.67
C LYS A 364 17.72 1.38 4.52
N LEU A 365 16.81 2.35 4.44
CA LEU A 365 17.01 3.51 3.57
C LEU A 365 18.20 4.32 4.09
N VAL A 366 19.28 4.38 3.31
CA VAL A 366 20.52 5.10 3.68
C VAL A 366 20.50 6.52 3.15
N SER A 367 20.00 6.71 1.92
CA SER A 367 19.80 8.01 1.30
C SER A 367 18.42 8.10 0.65
N PRO A 368 17.70 9.22 0.78
CA PRO A 368 18.05 10.35 1.65
C PRO A 368 17.96 9.96 3.13
N ALA A 369 18.85 10.52 3.97
CA ALA A 369 18.91 10.21 5.40
C ALA A 369 17.68 10.71 6.19
N THR A 370 16.96 11.66 5.62
CA THR A 370 15.59 12.02 5.98
C THR A 370 14.89 12.28 4.65
N PRO A 371 13.70 11.73 4.39
CA PRO A 371 12.96 12.02 3.17
C PRO A 371 12.35 13.43 3.16
N THR A 372 13.08 14.44 3.63
CA THR A 372 12.78 15.85 3.35
C THR A 372 13.07 16.13 1.88
N VAL A 373 12.00 16.32 1.11
CA VAL A 373 12.01 16.64 -0.33
C VAL A 373 11.79 18.11 -0.56
#